data_AF-A0A0S8CIF2-F1
#
_entry.id   AF-A0A0S8CIF2-F1
#
_cell.length_a   1.000
_cell.length_b   1.000
_cell.length_c   1.000
_cell.angle_alpha   90.00
_cell.angle_beta   90.00
_cell.angle_gamma   90.00
#
_symmetry.space_group_name_H-M   'P 1'
#
loop_
_entity.id
_entity.type
_entity.pdbx_description
1 polymer ?
#
loop_
_entity_poly.entity_id
_entity_poly.type
_entity_poly.pdbx_seq_one_letter_code
_entity_poly.pdbx_strand_id
1 'polypeptide(L)'
;MPLGAFLSAKARQEFSWKIPPVGQFLTVFGGSVMMGVGAVIAGGCNLGHGITGVSTGAISSFIAITAIVMGNWTMSYFKFIRPTNF
;
A
#
# COMPACT_ATOMS: atom_id res chain seq x y z
N MET A 1 12.46 4.59 -7.39
CA MET A 1 11.74 5.36 -6.34
C MET A 1 12.64 5.88 -5.22
N PRO A 2 13.53 5.10 -4.57
CA PRO A 2 14.18 5.55 -3.33
C PRO A 2 15.11 6.76 -3.48
N LEU A 3 15.87 6.85 -4.58
CA LEU A 3 16.74 8.01 -4.84
C LEU A 3 15.96 9.31 -5.06
N GLY A 4 14.83 9.25 -5.76
CA GLY A 4 13.96 10.42 -5.99
C GLY A 4 13.31 10.89 -4.69
N ALA A 5 12.77 9.96 -3.89
CA ALA A 5 12.19 10.27 -2.59
C ALA A 5 13.23 10.89 -1.63
N PHE A 6 14.47 10.39 -1.64
CA PHE A 6 15.56 10.93 -0.83
C PHE A 6 15.96 12.35 -1.24
N LEU A 7 16.07 12.62 -2.54
CA LEU A 7 16.41 13.94 -3.06
C LEU A 7 15.31 14.96 -2.74
N SER A 8 14.04 14.58 -2.91
CA SER A 8 12.89 15.43 -2.55
C SER A 8 12.81 15.69 -1.04
N ALA A 9 13.04 14.68 -0.20
CA ALA A 9 13.04 14.85 1.25
C ALA A 9 14.17 15.78 1.73
N LYS A 10 15.36 15.67 1.12
CA LYS A 10 16.49 16.56 1.42
C LYS A 10 16.22 17.99 0.97
N ALA A 11 15.64 18.16 -0.22
CA ALA A 11 15.26 19.46 -0.77
C ALA A 11 14.16 20.15 0.06
N ARG A 12 13.23 19.38 0.63
CA ARG A 12 12.15 19.87 1.49
C ARG A 12 12.53 20.04 2.97
N GLN A 13 13.74 19.62 3.38
CA GLN A 13 14.18 19.60 4.79
C GLN A 13 13.23 18.80 5.73
N GLU A 14 12.43 17.88 5.19
CA GLU A 14 11.44 17.08 5.94
C GLU A 14 11.98 15.68 6.33
N PHE A 15 13.29 15.49 6.24
CA PHE A 15 13.91 14.21 6.59
C PHE A 15 13.89 13.99 8.10
N SER A 16 12.84 13.32 8.59
CA SER A 16 12.68 12.91 9.97
C SER A 16 12.82 11.40 10.09
N TRP A 17 13.81 10.96 10.88
CA TRP A 17 14.01 9.54 11.17
C TRP A 17 12.91 9.04 12.11
N LYS A 18 11.88 8.39 11.55
CA LYS A 18 10.78 7.78 12.30
C LYS A 18 11.03 6.29 12.52
N ILE A 19 11.15 5.90 13.79
CA ILE A 19 11.24 4.49 14.19
C ILE A 19 9.84 4.05 14.64
N PRO A 20 9.21 3.08 13.97
CA PRO A 20 7.90 2.59 14.38
C PRO A 20 7.98 1.81 15.71
N PRO A 21 6.94 1.85 16.56
CA PRO A 21 6.87 1.02 17.75
C PRO A 21 6.80 -0.47 17.40
N VAL A 22 7.26 -1.34 18.30
CA VAL A 22 7.44 -2.80 18.05
C VAL A 22 6.17 -3.51 17.57
N GLY A 23 4.99 -3.14 18.09
CA GLY A 23 3.71 -3.71 17.65
C GLY A 23 3.32 -3.28 16.22
N GLN A 24 3.69 -2.07 15.83
CA GLN A 24 3.45 -1.59 14.47
C GLN A 24 4.40 -2.26 13.46
N PHE A 25 5.63 -2.56 13.87
CA PHE A 25 6.58 -3.29 13.03
C PHE A 25 6.05 -4.68 12.63
N LEU A 26 5.52 -5.46 13.58
CA LEU A 26 4.91 -6.76 13.28
C LEU A 26 3.72 -6.65 12.35
N THR A 27 2.86 -5.63 12.54
CA THR A 27 1.69 -5.45 11.67
C THR A 27 2.10 -5.06 10.26
N VAL A 28 3.09 -4.17 10.11
CA VAL A 28 3.60 -3.76 8.80
C VAL A 28 4.27 -4.93 8.10
N PHE A 29 5.00 -5.76 8.83
CA PHE A 29 5.62 -6.96 8.28
C PHE A 29 4.58 -8.00 7.84
N GLY A 30 3.55 -8.27 8.65
CA GLY A 30 2.45 -9.15 8.24
C GLY A 30 1.69 -8.61 7.04
N GLY A 31 1.43 -7.31 7.02
CA GLY A 31 0.76 -6.63 5.91
C GLY A 31 1.57 -6.61 4.62
N SER A 32 2.91 -6.49 4.69
CA SER A 32 3.76 -6.49 3.51
C SER A 32 3.81 -7.86 2.82
N VAL A 33 3.83 -8.95 3.60
CA VAL A 33 3.71 -10.32 3.06
C VAL A 33 2.37 -10.52 2.37
N MET A 34 1.27 -10.10 3.02
CA MET A 34 -0.08 -10.22 2.45
C MET A 34 -0.23 -9.38 1.16
N MET A 35 0.30 -8.16 1.12
CA MET A 35 0.34 -7.35 -0.11
C MET A 35 1.17 -8.03 -1.20
N GLY A 36 2.31 -8.64 -0.86
CA GLY A 36 3.14 -9.35 -1.82
C GLY A 36 2.39 -10.51 -2.48
N VAL A 37 1.74 -11.36 -1.70
CA VAL A 37 0.92 -12.46 -2.21
C VAL A 37 -0.23 -11.94 -3.08
N GLY A 38 -0.94 -10.91 -2.61
CA GLY A 38 -2.03 -10.29 -3.37
C GLY A 38 -1.57 -9.69 -4.70
N ALA A 39 -0.38 -9.08 -4.75
CA ALA A 39 0.18 -8.50 -5.97
C ALA A 39 0.53 -9.56 -7.03
N VAL A 40 1.02 -10.74 -6.60
CA VAL A 40 1.31 -11.85 -7.51
C VAL A 40 0.01 -12.43 -8.08
N ILE A 41 -1.01 -12.63 -7.24
CA ILE A 41 -2.32 -13.15 -7.68
C ILE A 41 -2.99 -12.18 -8.65
N ALA A 42 -2.92 -10.88 -8.39
CA ALA A 42 -3.49 -9.86 -9.27
C ALA A 42 -2.66 -9.62 -10.54
N GLY A 43 -1.41 -10.11 -10.61
CA GLY A 43 -0.49 -9.83 -11.71
C GLY A 43 -0.02 -8.38 -11.76
N GLY A 44 -0.07 -7.66 -10.63
CA GLY A 44 0.32 -6.26 -10.57
C GLY A 44 0.04 -5.60 -9.22
N CYS A 45 0.39 -4.32 -9.12
CA CYS A 45 0.16 -3.49 -7.94
C CYS A 45 -0.74 -2.30 -8.29
N ASN A 46 -1.05 -1.48 -7.28
CA ASN A 46 -1.89 -0.29 -7.41
C ASN A 46 -1.34 0.68 -8.47
N LEU A 47 -0.01 0.84 -8.60
CA LEU A 47 0.59 1.67 -9.65
C LEU A 47 0.41 1.03 -11.05
N GLY A 48 0.63 -0.28 -11.17
CA GLY A 48 0.54 -0.98 -12.45
C GLY A 48 -0.90 -1.03 -12.98
N HIS A 49 -1.86 -1.45 -12.16
CA HIS A 49 -3.25 -1.49 -12.57
C HIS A 49 -3.91 -0.10 -12.60
N GLY A 50 -3.57 0.79 -11.68
CA GLY A 50 -4.19 2.11 -11.54
C GLY A 50 -3.70 3.16 -12.52
N ILE A 51 -2.39 3.22 -12.79
CA ILE A 51 -1.83 4.23 -13.70
C ILE A 51 -1.68 3.66 -15.10
N THR A 52 -1.04 2.50 -15.24
CA THR A 52 -0.77 1.92 -16.57
C THR A 52 -2.01 1.23 -17.15
N GLY A 53 -2.64 0.31 -16.42
CA GLY A 53 -3.74 -0.49 -16.96
C GLY A 53 -5.05 0.27 -17.15
N VAL A 54 -5.30 1.35 -16.39
CA VAL A 54 -6.41 2.29 -16.67
C VAL A 54 -6.15 3.04 -17.99
N SER A 55 -4.92 3.49 -18.24
CA SER A 55 -4.56 4.15 -19.50
C SER A 55 -4.64 3.22 -20.72
N THR A 56 -4.44 1.91 -20.53
CA THR A 56 -4.62 0.91 -21.60
C THR A 56 -6.08 0.52 -21.81
N GLY A 57 -7.02 0.97 -20.97
CA GLY A 57 -8.43 0.60 -21.06
C GLY A 57 -8.72 -0.87 -20.74
N ALA A 58 -7.83 -1.53 -20.00
CA ALA A 58 -7.96 -2.96 -19.72
C ALA A 58 -9.09 -3.23 -18.72
N ILE A 59 -10.02 -4.11 -19.07
CA ILE A 59 -11.14 -4.53 -18.21
C ILE A 59 -10.60 -5.23 -16.94
N SER A 60 -9.49 -5.95 -17.05
CA SER A 60 -8.79 -6.55 -15.91
C SER A 60 -8.35 -5.49 -14.88
N SER A 61 -8.01 -4.28 -15.32
CA SER A 61 -7.63 -3.17 -14.44
C SER A 61 -8.79 -2.67 -13.59
N PHE A 62 -9.99 -2.54 -14.17
CA PHE A 62 -11.16 -2.12 -13.40
C PHE A 62 -11.50 -3.12 -12.30
N ILE A 63 -11.41 -4.42 -12.59
CA ILE A 63 -11.69 -5.50 -11.64
C ILE A 63 -10.61 -5.55 -10.54
N ALA A 64 -9.33 -5.44 -10.92
CA ALA A 64 -8.24 -5.41 -9.97
C ALA A 64 -8.36 -4.20 -9.02
N ILE A 65 -8.68 -3.01 -9.55
CA ILE A 65 -8.84 -1.80 -8.74
C ILE A 65 -10.03 -1.92 -7.78
N THR A 66 -11.18 -2.42 -8.22
CA THR A 66 -12.36 -2.56 -7.35
C THR A 66 -12.09 -3.56 -6.22
N ALA A 67 -11.39 -4.65 -6.49
CA ALA A 67 -10.96 -5.62 -5.49
C ALA A 67 -9.96 -5.02 -4.48
N ILE A 68 -8.98 -4.24 -4.95
CA ILE A 68 -8.01 -3.55 -4.08
C ILE A 68 -8.73 -2.54 -3.17
N VAL A 69 -9.69 -1.77 -3.71
CA VAL A 69 -10.48 -0.81 -2.95
C VAL A 69 -11.33 -1.51 -1.88
N MET A 70 -12.02 -2.61 -2.22
CA MET A 70 -12.77 -3.39 -1.24
C MET A 70 -11.88 -3.97 -0.15
N GLY A 71 -10.74 -4.57 -0.51
CA GLY A 71 -9.78 -5.10 0.47
C GLY A 71 -9.25 -4.02 1.41
N ASN A 72 -8.93 -2.84 0.88
CA ASN A 72 -8.51 -1.71 1.70
C ASN A 72 -9.62 -1.22 2.64
N TRP A 73 -10.88 -1.20 2.17
CA TRP A 73 -12.02 -0.80 2.98
C TRP A 73 -12.27 -1.80 4.12
N THR A 74 -12.23 -3.10 3.85
CA THR A 74 -12.35 -4.15 4.88
C THR A 74 -11.24 -4.04 5.93
N MET A 75 -9.98 -3.84 5.49
CA MET A 75 -8.85 -3.71 6.41
C MET A 75 -8.92 -2.41 7.22
N SER A 76 -9.32 -1.30 6.60
CA SER A 76 -9.48 0.00 7.27
C SER A 76 -10.60 -0.09 8.31
N TYR A 77 -11.72 -0.72 7.97
CA TYR A 77 -12.80 -0.97 8.90
C TYR A 77 -12.32 -1.83 10.08
N PHE A 78 -11.63 -2.95 9.81
CA PHE A 78 -11.15 -3.83 10.87
C PHE A 78 -10.15 -3.14 11.81
N LYS A 79 -9.26 -2.30 11.28
CA LYS A 79 -8.21 -1.64 12.06
C LYS A 79 -8.64 -0.35 12.76
N PHE A 80 -9.61 0.40 12.22
CA PHE A 80 -10.14 1.62 12.85
C PHE A 80 -11.36 1.38 13.75
N ILE A 81 -12.24 0.43 13.44
CA ILE A 81 -13.45 0.15 14.26
C ILE A 81 -13.15 -0.71 15.50
N ARG A 82 -12.10 -1.55 15.46
CA ARG A 82 -11.60 -2.28 16.63
C ARG A 82 -10.37 -1.54 17.15
N PRO A 83 -10.51 -0.65 18.16
CA PRO A 83 -9.36 -0.05 18.81
C PRO A 83 -8.60 -1.16 19.53
N THR A 84 -7.68 -1.80 18.82
CA THR A 84 -6.69 -2.67 19.45
C THR A 84 -5.60 -1.72 19.91
N ASN A 85 -5.89 -1.10 21.05
CA ASN A 85 -4.96 -0.37 21.88
C ASN A 85 -3.78 -1.30 22.18
N PHE A 86 -2.60 -0.98 21.67
CA PHE A 86 -1.34 -1.51 22.16
C PHE A 86 -0.47 -0.33 22.57
#